data_AF-M1MDE2-F1
#
_entry.id   AF-M1MDE2-F1
#
_cell.length_a   1.000
_cell.length_b   1.000
_cell.length_c   1.000
_cell.angle_alpha   90.00
_cell.angle_beta   90.00
_cell.angle_gamma   90.00
#
_symmetry.space_group_name_H-M   'P 1'
#
loop_
_entity.id
_entity.type
_entity.pdbx_description
1 polymer ?
#
loop_
_entity_poly.entity_id
_entity_poly.type
_entity_poly.pdbx_seq_one_letter_code
_entity_poly.pdbx_strand_id
1 'polypeptide(L)'
;MYYALQKAFSFTSSGRIEWDNFRNKIKVANLQDIIGILSKKYKARDYDIVTLWGYGNSPVIKTNLQNAIKHIEAINAIGSDQWAYCHSYKFVIEFYHDDSIVIGFHN
;
A
#
# COMPACT_ATOMS: atom_id res chain seq x y z
N MET A 1 4.98 5.06 12.59
CA MET A 1 4.86 4.91 11.11
C MET A 1 3.53 4.30 10.71
N TYR A 2 3.12 3.19 11.34
CA TYR A 2 1.74 2.66 11.25
C TYR A 2 0.67 3.72 11.63
N TYR A 3 0.92 4.50 12.69
CA TYR A 3 0.06 5.64 13.06
C TYR A 3 -0.15 6.68 11.93
N ALA A 4 0.85 6.91 11.08
CA ALA A 4 0.70 7.86 9.98
C ALA A 4 -0.22 7.32 8.88
N LEU A 5 -0.22 5.99 8.68
CA LEU A 5 -1.15 5.32 7.79
C LEU A 5 -2.56 5.30 8.40
N GLN A 6 -2.72 4.92 9.67
CA GLN A 6 -4.01 4.90 10.38
C GLN A 6 -4.66 6.28 10.53
N LYS A 7 -3.86 7.35 10.59
CA LYS A 7 -4.38 8.72 10.57
C LYS A 7 -4.89 9.14 9.19
N ALA A 8 -4.33 8.55 8.13
CA ALA A 8 -4.64 8.86 6.74
C ALA A 8 -5.76 7.97 6.18
N PHE A 9 -5.87 6.73 6.65
CA PHE A 9 -6.82 5.73 6.17
C PHE A 9 -7.50 5.05 7.35
N SER A 10 -8.84 4.93 7.31
CA SER A 10 -9.60 4.19 8.32
C SER A 10 -9.54 2.69 8.04
N PHE A 11 -9.53 1.90 9.11
CA PHE A 11 -9.38 0.45 9.06
C PHE A 11 -10.58 -0.24 9.70
N THR A 12 -11.00 -1.37 9.11
CA THR A 12 -11.99 -2.27 9.70
C THR A 12 -11.41 -2.93 10.95
N SER A 13 -12.28 -3.51 11.78
CA SER A 13 -11.86 -4.36 12.90
C SER A 13 -11.04 -5.58 12.47
N SER A 14 -11.19 -6.02 11.21
CA SER A 14 -10.40 -7.10 10.61
C SER A 14 -9.04 -6.63 10.09
N GLY A 15 -8.69 -5.35 10.27
CA GLY A 15 -7.39 -4.81 9.88
C GLY A 15 -7.29 -4.38 8.41
N ARG A 16 -8.37 -4.36 7.62
CA ARG A 16 -8.36 -3.89 6.22
C ARG A 16 -8.65 -2.41 6.13
N ILE A 17 -8.17 -1.73 5.10
CA ILE A 17 -8.63 -0.36 4.83
C ILE A 17 -10.13 -0.38 4.46
N GLU A 18 -10.92 0.51 5.06
CA GLU A 18 -12.35 0.67 4.76
C GLU A 18 -12.56 1.36 3.41
N TRP A 19 -12.29 0.64 2.32
CA TRP A 19 -12.28 1.21 0.98
C TRP A 19 -13.58 1.90 0.57
N ASP A 20 -14.71 1.49 1.13
CA ASP A 20 -16.01 2.11 0.87
C ASP A 20 -16.07 3.59 1.31
N ASN A 21 -15.25 3.97 2.30
CA ASN A 21 -15.14 5.36 2.77
C ASN A 21 -14.27 6.24 1.85
N PHE A 22 -13.54 5.66 0.90
CA PHE A 22 -12.62 6.39 0.01
C PHE A 22 -13.14 6.43 -1.42
N ARG A 23 -13.37 7.64 -1.94
CA ARG A 23 -13.70 7.85 -3.36
C ARG A 23 -12.48 7.75 -4.28
N ASN A 24 -11.31 8.14 -3.77
CA ASN A 24 -10.08 8.22 -4.55
C ASN A 24 -9.26 6.94 -4.38
N LYS A 25 -9.71 5.87 -5.05
CA LYS A 25 -9.04 4.56 -5.04
C LYS A 25 -9.06 3.93 -6.43
N ILE A 26 -8.07 3.09 -6.71
CA ILE A 26 -7.97 2.32 -7.95
C ILE A 26 -7.76 0.85 -7.59
N LYS A 27 -8.67 -0.01 -8.05
CA LYS A 27 -8.45 -1.46 -8.03
C LYS A 27 -7.52 -1.82 -9.18
N VAL A 28 -6.44 -2.54 -8.88
CA VAL A 28 -5.40 -2.90 -9.82
C VAL A 28 -5.50 -4.39 -10.11
N ALA A 29 -5.53 -4.75 -11.39
CA ALA A 29 -5.60 -6.14 -11.82
C ALA A 29 -4.23 -6.82 -11.88
N ASN A 30 -3.17 -6.06 -12.18
CA ASN A 30 -1.81 -6.57 -12.29
C ASN A 30 -0.84 -5.67 -11.53
N LEU A 31 -0.03 -6.28 -10.65
CA LEU A 31 1.03 -5.62 -9.88
C LEU A 31 1.96 -4.75 -10.76
N GLN A 32 2.24 -5.19 -11.98
CA GLN A 32 3.13 -4.49 -12.92
C GLN A 32 2.58 -3.13 -13.38
N ASP A 33 1.26 -2.93 -13.30
CA ASP A 33 0.62 -1.67 -13.72
C ASP A 33 0.78 -0.55 -12.69
N ILE A 34 1.10 -0.88 -11.44
CA ILE A 34 1.15 0.07 -10.31
C ILE A 34 2.07 1.25 -10.62
N ILE A 35 3.32 0.98 -11.05
CA ILE A 35 4.29 2.04 -11.36
C ILE A 35 3.77 2.93 -12.49
N GLY A 36 3.16 2.34 -13.53
CA GLY A 36 2.58 3.09 -14.64
C GLY A 36 1.43 4.01 -14.19
N ILE A 37 0.54 3.52 -13.31
CA ILE A 37 -0.57 4.28 -12.75
C ILE A 37 -0.05 5.47 -11.93
N LEU A 38 0.87 5.22 -11.00
CA LEU A 38 1.44 6.26 -10.13
C LEU A 38 2.24 7.28 -10.94
N SER A 39 3.00 6.83 -11.94
CA SER A 39 3.82 7.70 -12.79
C SER A 39 2.96 8.65 -13.63
N LYS A 40 1.81 8.18 -14.14
CA LYS A 40 0.86 9.04 -14.86
C LYS A 40 0.35 10.18 -13.96
N LYS A 41 0.07 9.89 -12.69
CA LYS A 41 -0.46 10.84 -11.70
C LYS A 41 0.60 11.82 -11.18
N TYR A 42 1.76 11.32 -10.77
CA TYR A 42 2.77 12.11 -10.05
C TYR A 42 3.98 12.53 -10.89
N LYS A 43 4.08 12.07 -12.14
CA LYS A 43 5.24 12.32 -13.03
C LYS A 43 6.59 11.87 -12.41
N ALA A 44 6.55 10.85 -11.56
CA ALA A 44 7.71 10.22 -10.92
C ALA A 44 7.72 8.71 -11.19
N ARG A 45 8.81 8.02 -10.87
CA ARG A 45 8.90 6.54 -10.96
C ARG A 45 9.54 5.88 -9.75
N ASP A 46 10.20 6.67 -8.92
CA ASP A 46 10.83 6.23 -7.68
C ASP A 46 10.03 6.76 -6.50
N TYR A 47 9.58 5.84 -5.67
CA TYR A 47 8.72 6.11 -4.54
C TYR A 47 9.30 5.42 -3.32
N ASP A 48 9.80 6.19 -2.37
CA ASP A 48 10.16 5.65 -1.06
C ASP A 48 8.88 5.29 -0.32
N ILE A 49 8.83 4.04 0.12
CA ILE A 49 7.70 3.46 0.81
C ILE A 49 8.11 2.82 2.11
N VAL A 50 7.10 2.61 2.94
CA VAL A 50 7.18 1.75 4.10
C VAL A 50 6.25 0.58 3.86
N THR A 51 6.81 -0.61 3.93
CA THR A 51 6.05 -1.86 3.95
C THR A 51 5.66 -2.16 5.38
N LEU A 52 4.36 -2.37 5.61
CA LEU A 52 3.73 -2.64 6.90
C LEU A 52 2.94 -3.95 6.77
N TRP A 53 2.88 -4.77 7.82
CA TRP A 53 2.04 -5.96 7.84
C TRP A 53 1.44 -6.24 9.23
N GLY A 54 0.22 -6.78 9.25
CA GLY A 54 -0.49 -7.20 10.47
C GLY A 54 -0.83 -6.07 11.47
N TYR A 55 -1.36 -6.48 12.63
CA TYR A 55 -1.72 -5.59 13.75
C TYR A 55 -0.56 -5.45 14.74
N GLY A 56 -0.13 -4.21 15.03
CA GLY A 56 0.89 -3.93 16.04
C GLY A 56 1.82 -2.77 15.67
N ASN A 57 2.78 -2.48 16.55
CA ASN A 57 3.70 -1.33 16.40
C ASN A 57 4.96 -1.62 15.57
N SER A 58 5.18 -2.86 15.17
CA SER A 58 6.28 -3.23 14.28
C SER A 58 5.81 -4.38 13.43
N PRO A 59 5.80 -4.14 12.12
CA PRO A 59 7.07 -4.17 11.41
C PRO A 59 7.16 -3.26 10.17
N VAL A 60 8.38 -2.83 9.86
CA VAL A 60 8.65 -1.65 9.02
C VAL A 60 9.85 -1.95 8.14
N ILE A 61 9.63 -2.31 6.88
CA ILE A 61 10.70 -2.29 5.88
C ILE A 61 10.57 -0.98 5.12
N LYS A 62 11.55 -0.09 5.29
CA LYS A 62 11.71 1.07 4.41
C LYS A 62 12.45 0.63 3.15
N THR A 63 11.87 0.89 2.00
CA THR A 63 12.45 0.54 0.70
C THR A 63 11.84 1.43 -0.38
N ASN A 64 12.17 1.19 -1.65
CA ASN A 64 11.45 1.82 -2.76
C ASN A 64 10.40 0.86 -3.34
N LEU A 65 9.37 1.42 -3.98
CA LEU A 65 8.23 0.66 -4.48
C LEU A 65 8.63 -0.39 -5.52
N GLN A 66 9.59 -0.12 -6.39
CA GLN A 66 10.05 -1.09 -7.39
C GLN A 66 10.67 -2.32 -6.72
N ASN A 67 11.48 -2.12 -5.69
CA ASN A 67 12.10 -3.20 -4.92
C ASN A 67 11.06 -4.01 -4.14
N ALA A 68 10.06 -3.36 -3.55
CA ALA A 68 8.95 -4.08 -2.90
C ALA A 68 8.14 -4.92 -3.89
N ILE A 69 7.81 -4.38 -5.07
CA ILE A 69 7.12 -5.11 -6.14
C ILE A 69 7.95 -6.33 -6.58
N LYS A 70 9.26 -6.17 -6.77
CA LYS A 70 10.16 -7.26 -7.17
C LYS A 70 10.20 -8.40 -6.15
N HIS A 71 10.02 -8.09 -4.87
CA HIS A 71 10.09 -9.05 -3.77
C HIS A 71 8.72 -9.29 -3.09
N ILE A 72 7.62 -9.07 -3.82
CA ILE A 72 6.27 -9.08 -3.25
C ILE A 72 5.90 -10.45 -2.66
N GLU A 73 6.35 -11.55 -3.25
CA GLU A 73 6.09 -12.91 -2.73
C GLU A 73 6.68 -13.08 -1.32
N ALA A 74 7.89 -12.56 -1.11
CA ALA A 74 8.54 -12.58 0.19
C ALA A 74 7.83 -11.68 1.20
N ILE A 75 7.23 -10.56 0.76
CA ILE A 75 6.42 -9.65 1.60
C ILE A 75 5.09 -10.32 1.99
N ASN A 76 4.42 -10.96 1.03
CA ASN A 76 3.14 -11.63 1.23
C ASN A 76 3.28 -12.85 2.16
N ALA A 77 4.44 -13.50 2.20
CA ALA A 77 4.69 -14.63 3.10
C ALA A 77 4.72 -14.26 4.59
N ILE A 78 4.83 -12.96 4.94
CA ILE A 78 5.08 -12.54 6.34
C ILE A 78 3.78 -12.36 7.14
N GLY A 79 2.62 -12.27 6.49
CA GLY A 79 1.37 -12.01 7.21
C GLY A 79 0.15 -12.05 6.31
N SER A 80 -0.99 -11.65 6.86
CA SER A 80 -2.24 -11.69 6.10
C SER A 80 -2.53 -10.44 5.29
N ASP A 81 -2.21 -9.30 5.87
CA ASP A 81 -2.53 -8.00 5.32
C ASP A 81 -1.25 -7.19 5.21
N GLN A 82 -0.96 -6.67 4.02
CA GLN A 82 0.24 -5.89 3.74
C GLN A 82 -0.11 -4.55 3.10
N TRP A 83 0.58 -3.51 3.56
CA TRP A 83 0.46 -2.16 3.01
C TRP A 83 1.82 -1.62 2.60
N ALA A 84 1.90 -1.04 1.41
CA ALA A 84 2.99 -0.17 1.00
C ALA A 84 2.52 1.28 1.08
N TYR A 85 3.00 2.03 2.08
CA TYR A 85 2.64 3.43 2.28
C TYR A 85 3.74 4.38 1.82
N CYS A 86 3.41 5.31 0.93
CA CYS A 86 4.29 6.40 0.52
C CYS A 86 3.85 7.71 1.17
N HIS A 87 4.66 8.20 2.11
CA HIS A 87 4.34 9.42 2.84
C HIS A 87 4.41 10.67 1.94
N SER A 88 5.45 10.79 1.11
CA SER A 88 5.71 11.98 0.29
C SER A 88 4.63 12.23 -0.76
N TYR A 89 4.10 11.16 -1.36
CA TYR A 89 3.06 11.24 -2.38
C TYR A 89 1.66 10.93 -1.84
N LYS A 90 1.56 10.64 -0.55
CA LYS A 90 0.32 10.35 0.20
C LYS A 90 -0.58 9.30 -0.46
N PHE A 91 0.01 8.18 -0.86
CA PHE A 91 -0.73 7.01 -1.33
C PHE A 91 -0.40 5.78 -0.49
N VAL A 92 -1.34 4.84 -0.44
CA VAL A 92 -1.14 3.50 0.11
C VAL A 92 -1.54 2.47 -0.93
N ILE A 93 -0.84 1.35 -0.96
CA ILE A 93 -1.22 0.16 -1.71
C ILE A 93 -1.51 -0.93 -0.69
N GLU A 94 -2.72 -1.48 -0.69
CA GLU A 94 -3.04 -2.70 0.06
C GLU A 94 -2.91 -3.90 -0.87
N PHE A 95 -2.15 -4.90 -0.41
CA PHE A 95 -2.07 -6.24 -1.00
C PHE A 95 -2.88 -7.17 -0.09
N TYR A 96 -3.92 -7.80 -0.63
CA TYR A 96 -4.81 -8.67 0.12
C TYR A 96 -4.91 -10.05 -0.52
N HIS A 97 -5.08 -11.08 0.33
CA HIS A 97 -5.03 -12.51 0.00
C HIS A 97 -5.85 -12.99 -1.20
N ASP A 98 -6.95 -12.32 -1.52
CA ASP A 98 -7.80 -12.67 -2.68
C ASP A 98 -7.26 -12.07 -4.00
N ASP A 99 -5.94 -11.90 -4.11
CA ASP A 99 -5.24 -11.21 -5.21
C ASP A 99 -5.74 -9.77 -5.46
N SER A 100 -6.41 -9.19 -4.47
CA SER A 100 -6.98 -7.85 -4.61
C SER A 100 -5.94 -6.81 -4.25
N ILE A 101 -5.52 -6.04 -5.25
CA ILE A 101 -4.62 -4.90 -5.07
C ILE A 101 -5.43 -3.62 -5.17
N VAL A 102 -5.34 -2.76 -4.16
CA VAL A 102 -6.02 -1.46 -4.16
C VAL A 102 -5.01 -0.35 -3.85
N ILE A 103 -4.97 0.66 -4.72
CA ILE A 103 -4.23 1.90 -4.48
C ILE A 103 -5.22 2.93 -3.92
N GLY A 104 -4.99 3.39 -2.70
CA GLY A 104 -5.67 4.51 -2.08
C GLY A 104 -4.85 5.79 -2.20
N PHE A 105 -5.52 6.88 -2.55
CA PHE A 105 -4.90 8.20 -2.55
C PHE A 105 -5.54 9.06 -1.46
N HIS A 106 -4.70 9.62 -0.60
CA HIS A 106 -5.16 10.63 0.34
C HIS A 106 -5.43 11.94 -0.41
N ASN A 107 -6.51 12.63 -0.06
CA ASN A 107 -6.84 13.96 -0.60
C ASN A 107 -5.94 15.06 -0.03
#